data_AF-Q7R9I9-F1
#
_entry.id   AF-Q7R9I9-F1
#
_cell.length_a   1.000
_cell.length_b   1.000
_cell.length_c   1.000
_cell.angle_alpha   90.00
_cell.angle_beta   90.00
_cell.angle_gamma   90.00
#
_symmetry.space_group_name_H-M   'P 1'
#
loop_
_entity.id
_entity.type
_entity.pdbx_description
1 polymer ?
#
loop_
_entity_poly.entity_id
_entity_poly.type
_entity_poly.pdbx_seq_one_letter_code
_entity_poly.pdbx_strand_id
1 'polypeptide(L)'
;GTHLFYNKKIYNDIIKKTIEEEIANDNNYSKLNDIEQNMYRQKLYKFYQDNIKIPNILDKFPMPQNLVELINIGINNSAYSNLCVYILFEHLKKQTQFPILIAVDQFNYNLSVSEYLSINFENTKYNGYIPTYYFTIPKLLLQWNTSKYKRCVKIVSTCWDRENRRNFRPDLLGINKKETKTLRNFTLIEFKNYVSHLFNQNVIYNFDINKLEYFYMLTAHSLFVLTVLSFICNLVFFI
;
A
#
# COMPACT_ATOMS: atom_id res chain seq x y z
N GLY A 1 16.39 10.80 -10.30
CA GLY A 1 17.82 10.45 -10.37
C GLY A 1 18.09 9.05 -9.84
N THR A 2 17.99 8.82 -8.54
CA THR A 2 18.42 7.58 -7.86
C THR A 2 17.59 6.32 -8.16
N HIS A 3 16.27 6.45 -8.38
CA HIS A 3 15.40 5.30 -8.68
C HIS A 3 15.63 4.68 -10.07
N LEU A 4 16.12 5.46 -11.04
CA LEU A 4 16.32 5.00 -12.42
C LEU A 4 17.54 4.08 -12.51
N PHE A 5 18.63 4.44 -11.83
CA PHE A 5 19.79 3.56 -11.65
C PHE A 5 19.45 2.29 -10.87
N TYR A 6 18.58 2.37 -9.86
CA TYR A 6 18.16 1.20 -9.09
C TYR A 6 17.28 0.23 -9.89
N ASN A 7 16.35 0.76 -10.70
CA ASN A 7 15.54 -0.07 -11.60
C ASN A 7 16.39 -0.71 -12.70
N LYS A 8 17.41 0.00 -13.21
CA LYS A 8 18.38 -0.57 -14.17
C LYS A 8 19.16 -1.75 -13.57
N LYS A 9 19.40 -1.78 -12.25
CA LYS A 9 20.06 -2.92 -11.59
C LYS A 9 19.25 -4.22 -11.69
N ILE A 10 17.93 -4.17 -11.78
CA ILE A 10 17.08 -5.36 -11.93
C ILE A 10 17.41 -6.10 -13.24
N TYR A 11 17.81 -5.35 -14.27
CA TYR A 11 18.18 -5.90 -15.57
C TYR A 11 19.63 -6.36 -15.63
N ASN A 12 20.45 -6.16 -14.59
CA ASN A 12 21.86 -6.51 -14.63
C ASN A 12 22.09 -7.97 -14.99
N ASP A 13 21.32 -8.91 -14.44
CA ASP A 13 21.50 -10.34 -14.71
C ASP A 13 21.15 -10.70 -16.16
N ILE A 14 20.19 -9.99 -16.75
CA ILE A 14 19.86 -10.12 -18.18
C ILE A 14 21.01 -9.57 -19.02
N ILE A 15 21.51 -8.38 -18.67
CA ILE A 15 22.65 -7.74 -19.35
C ILE A 15 23.88 -8.65 -19.33
N LYS A 16 24.18 -9.28 -18.18
CA LYS A 16 25.32 -10.20 -18.05
C LYS A 16 25.21 -11.35 -19.05
N LYS A 17 24.04 -12.00 -19.10
CA LYS A 17 23.80 -13.13 -20.01
C LYS A 17 23.92 -12.73 -21.48
N THR A 18 23.35 -11.60 -21.88
CA THR A 18 23.48 -11.09 -23.26
C THR A 18 24.93 -10.75 -23.63
N ILE A 19 25.71 -10.19 -22.69
CA ILE A 19 27.12 -9.89 -22.92
C ILE A 19 27.94 -11.19 -23.03
N GLU A 20 27.66 -12.19 -22.20
CA GLU A 20 28.31 -13.50 -22.27
C GLU A 20 28.02 -14.21 -23.60
N GLU A 21 26.78 -14.14 -24.10
CA GLU A 21 26.39 -14.68 -25.40
C GLU A 21 27.08 -13.95 -26.56
N GLU A 22 27.17 -12.62 -26.54
CA GLU A 22 27.88 -11.85 -27.57
C GLU A 22 29.39 -12.12 -27.56
N ILE A 23 29.99 -12.22 -26.38
CA ILE A 23 31.40 -12.56 -26.23
C ILE A 23 31.68 -13.99 -26.72
N ALA A 24 30.77 -14.93 -26.47
CA ALA A 24 30.89 -16.30 -26.97
C ALA A 24 30.80 -16.38 -28.50
N ASN A 25 30.04 -15.48 -29.13
CA ASN A 25 29.89 -15.42 -30.58
C ASN A 25 31.01 -14.65 -31.30
N ASP A 26 31.80 -13.86 -30.57
CA ASP A 26 32.87 -13.04 -31.16
C ASP A 26 34.22 -13.79 -31.15
N ASN A 27 34.55 -14.38 -32.31
CA ASN A 27 35.79 -15.14 -32.52
C ASN A 27 37.08 -14.32 -32.32
N ASN A 28 37.00 -12.98 -32.31
CA ASN A 28 38.15 -12.12 -32.10
C ASN A 28 38.39 -11.79 -30.63
N TYR A 29 37.41 -12.04 -29.76
CA TYR A 29 37.50 -11.71 -28.34
C TYR A 29 38.60 -12.49 -27.61
N SER A 30 38.78 -13.77 -27.97
CA SER A 30 39.80 -14.65 -27.39
C SER A 30 41.25 -14.30 -27.76
N LYS A 31 41.45 -13.43 -28.76
CA LYS A 31 42.77 -12.99 -29.24
C LYS A 31 43.23 -11.67 -28.62
N LEU A 32 42.37 -10.99 -27.86
CA LEU A 32 42.65 -9.70 -27.23
C LEU A 32 43.44 -9.88 -25.93
N ASN A 33 44.23 -8.86 -25.58
CA ASN A 33 44.94 -8.81 -24.30
C ASN A 33 43.95 -8.64 -23.13
N ASP A 34 44.31 -9.07 -21.92
CA ASP A 34 43.42 -9.03 -20.74
C ASP A 34 42.86 -7.62 -20.44
N ILE A 35 43.66 -6.58 -20.68
CA ILE A 35 43.24 -5.18 -20.49
C ILE A 35 42.19 -4.78 -21.53
N GLU A 36 42.35 -5.22 -22.77
CA GLU A 36 41.46 -4.91 -23.89
C GLU A 36 40.14 -5.68 -23.77
N GLN A 37 40.19 -6.94 -23.33
CA GLN A 37 39.01 -7.73 -22.99
C GLN A 37 38.16 -7.06 -21.91
N ASN A 38 38.81 -6.55 -20.85
CA ASN A 38 38.11 -5.83 -19.77
C ASN A 38 37.50 -4.50 -20.25
N MET A 39 38.23 -3.74 -21.08
CA MET A 39 37.70 -2.53 -21.73
C MET A 39 36.49 -2.83 -22.62
N TYR A 40 36.55 -3.91 -23.41
CA TYR A 40 35.46 -4.33 -24.29
C TYR A 40 34.20 -4.70 -23.49
N ARG A 41 34.35 -5.51 -22.44
CA ARG A 41 33.26 -5.83 -21.50
C ARG A 41 32.64 -4.57 -20.92
N GLN A 42 33.46 -3.64 -20.41
CA GLN A 42 32.95 -2.39 -19.83
C GLN A 42 32.18 -1.52 -20.84
N LYS A 43 32.64 -1.47 -22.11
CA LYS A 43 31.93 -0.76 -23.18
C LYS A 43 30.58 -1.41 -23.48
N LEU A 44 30.50 -2.73 -23.56
CA LEU A 44 29.23 -3.45 -23.75
C LEU A 44 28.28 -3.25 -22.56
N TYR A 45 28.79 -3.37 -21.32
CA TYR A 45 27.99 -3.08 -20.12
C TYR A 45 27.41 -1.68 -20.14
N LYS A 46 28.22 -0.68 -20.49
CA LYS A 46 27.77 0.71 -20.61
C LYS A 46 26.73 0.87 -21.72
N PHE A 47 26.98 0.30 -22.89
CA PHE A 47 26.05 0.32 -24.03
C PHE A 47 24.69 -0.26 -23.68
N TYR A 48 24.63 -1.45 -23.08
CA TYR A 48 23.37 -2.07 -22.67
C TYR A 48 22.69 -1.32 -21.53
N GLN A 49 23.44 -0.84 -20.54
CA GLN A 49 22.86 -0.03 -19.47
C GLN A 49 22.26 1.28 -19.98
N ASP A 50 22.88 1.92 -20.96
CA ASP A 50 22.39 3.16 -21.55
C ASP A 50 21.16 2.91 -22.44
N ASN A 51 21.12 1.77 -23.14
CA ASN A 51 20.04 1.40 -24.07
C ASN A 51 18.83 0.68 -23.43
N ILE A 52 18.87 0.31 -22.14
CA ILE A 52 17.68 -0.20 -21.45
C ILE A 52 16.63 0.91 -21.38
N LYS A 53 15.64 0.80 -22.26
CA LYS A 53 14.40 1.56 -22.19
C LYS A 53 13.50 0.89 -21.15
N ILE A 54 13.14 1.64 -20.11
CA ILE A 54 12.08 1.24 -19.21
C ILE A 54 10.81 1.13 -20.05
N PRO A 55 10.11 -0.01 -20.05
CA PRO A 55 8.96 -0.23 -20.91
C PRO A 55 7.91 0.87 -20.66
N ASN A 56 7.65 1.66 -21.71
CA ASN A 56 6.64 2.70 -21.68
C ASN A 56 5.33 2.14 -22.22
N ILE A 57 4.20 2.55 -21.64
CA ILE A 57 2.87 2.14 -22.15
C ILE A 57 2.67 2.64 -23.59
N LEU A 58 3.21 3.82 -23.90
CA LEU A 58 3.05 4.47 -25.22
C LEU A 58 3.77 3.74 -26.36
N ASP A 59 4.76 2.89 -26.06
CA ASP A 59 5.50 2.16 -27.09
C ASP A 59 4.69 0.97 -27.62
N LYS A 60 3.71 0.48 -26.84
CA LYS A 60 2.96 -0.75 -27.14
C LYS A 60 1.46 -0.50 -27.36
N PHE A 61 0.90 0.52 -26.73
CA PHE A 61 -0.52 0.83 -26.79
C PHE A 61 -0.76 2.23 -27.36
N PRO A 62 -1.83 2.43 -28.15
CA PRO A 62 -2.24 3.77 -28.54
C PRO A 62 -2.59 4.61 -27.30
N MET A 63 -2.46 5.93 -27.43
CA MET A 63 -2.80 6.85 -26.35
C MET A 63 -4.27 6.64 -25.92
N PRO A 64 -4.55 6.28 -24.67
CA PRO A 64 -5.93 6.07 -24.22
C PRO A 64 -6.68 7.40 -24.22
N GLN A 65 -7.90 7.41 -24.76
CA GLN A 65 -8.75 8.61 -24.78
C GLN A 65 -9.40 8.84 -23.42
N ASN A 66 -9.71 7.74 -22.71
CA ASN A 66 -10.43 7.75 -21.44
C ASN A 66 -9.66 7.02 -20.33
N LEU A 67 -9.90 7.42 -19.08
CA LEU A 67 -9.31 6.73 -17.92
C LEU A 67 -9.78 5.27 -17.80
N VAL A 68 -10.97 4.95 -18.29
CA VAL A 68 -11.51 3.57 -18.32
C VAL A 68 -10.66 2.68 -19.23
N GLU A 69 -10.23 3.19 -20.38
CA GLU A 69 -9.37 2.44 -21.31
C GLU A 69 -8.00 2.17 -20.67
N LEU A 70 -7.43 3.16 -19.98
CA LEU A 70 -6.19 2.98 -19.22
C LEU A 70 -6.31 1.88 -18.17
N ILE A 71 -7.44 1.82 -17.45
CA ILE A 71 -7.71 0.77 -16.46
C ILE A 71 -7.82 -0.59 -17.15
N ASN A 72 -8.56 -0.68 -18.25
CA ASN A 72 -8.71 -1.93 -19.01
C ASN A 72 -7.37 -2.45 -19.55
N ILE A 73 -6.49 -1.57 -20.02
CA ILE A 73 -5.12 -1.95 -20.43
C ILE A 73 -4.36 -2.56 -19.24
N GLY A 74 -4.48 -1.98 -18.05
CA GLY A 74 -3.85 -2.45 -16.83
C GLY A 74 -4.41 -3.78 -16.32
N ILE A 75 -5.72 -4.01 -16.45
CA ILE A 75 -6.38 -5.28 -16.08
C ILE A 75 -5.97 -6.39 -17.04
N ASN A 76 -5.97 -6.10 -18.35
CA ASN A 76 -5.64 -7.10 -19.37
C ASN A 76 -4.14 -7.43 -19.42
N ASN A 77 -3.27 -6.55 -18.92
CA ASN A 77 -1.82 -6.75 -18.94
C ASN A 77 -1.18 -6.52 -17.56
N SER A 78 -0.98 -7.60 -16.81
CA SER A 78 -0.39 -7.58 -15.46
C SER A 78 0.98 -6.89 -15.40
N ALA A 79 1.79 -7.03 -16.45
CA ALA A 79 3.12 -6.41 -16.53
C ALA A 79 3.08 -4.87 -16.48
N TYR A 80 2.00 -4.25 -16.95
CA TYR A 80 1.85 -2.79 -17.02
C TYR A 80 0.94 -2.22 -15.93
N SER A 81 0.27 -3.05 -15.13
CA SER A 81 -0.72 -2.61 -14.14
C SER A 81 -0.14 -1.56 -13.18
N ASN A 82 1.09 -1.77 -12.70
CA ASN A 82 1.77 -0.81 -11.84
C ASN A 82 1.94 0.56 -12.51
N LEU A 83 2.34 0.60 -13.79
CA LEU A 83 2.51 1.83 -14.53
C LEU A 83 1.17 2.52 -14.78
N CYS A 84 0.13 1.76 -15.15
CA CYS A 84 -1.22 2.28 -15.33
C CYS A 84 -1.75 2.96 -14.06
N VAL A 85 -1.51 2.36 -12.88
CA VAL A 85 -1.92 2.96 -11.60
C VAL A 85 -1.20 4.29 -11.37
N TYR A 86 0.12 4.37 -11.58
CA TYR A 86 0.84 5.64 -11.43
C TYR A 86 0.28 6.73 -12.35
N ILE A 87 0.03 6.39 -13.62
CA ILE A 87 -0.54 7.32 -14.60
C ILE A 87 -1.94 7.78 -14.17
N LEU A 88 -2.78 6.85 -13.70
CA LEU A 88 -4.12 7.16 -13.18
C LEU A 88 -4.05 8.21 -12.06
N PHE A 89 -3.18 8.01 -11.07
CA PHE A 89 -3.01 8.97 -9.97
C PHE A 89 -2.48 10.33 -10.44
N GLU A 90 -1.62 10.38 -11.46
CA GLU A 90 -1.16 11.65 -12.05
C GLU A 90 -2.30 12.40 -12.77
N HIS A 91 -3.19 11.69 -13.48
CA HIS A 91 -4.38 12.31 -14.06
C HIS A 91 -5.34 12.82 -12.98
N LEU A 92 -5.56 12.05 -11.91
CA LEU A 92 -6.39 12.45 -10.78
C LEU A 92 -5.86 13.70 -10.06
N LYS A 93 -4.55 13.92 -10.01
CA LYS A 93 -3.98 15.17 -9.43
C LYS A 93 -4.32 16.42 -10.25
N LYS A 94 -4.33 16.29 -11.58
CA LYS A 94 -4.51 17.42 -12.51
C LYS A 94 -5.96 17.82 -12.73
N GLN A 95 -6.89 16.87 -12.60
CA GLN A 95 -8.30 17.08 -12.91
C GLN A 95 -8.95 18.10 -11.96
N THR A 96 -9.86 18.90 -12.51
CA THR A 96 -10.62 19.94 -11.77
C THR A 96 -12.13 19.77 -11.85
N GLN A 97 -12.62 18.84 -12.67
CA GLN A 97 -14.04 18.69 -12.96
C GLN A 97 -14.80 18.05 -11.79
N PHE A 98 -14.22 17.01 -11.18
CA PHE A 98 -14.89 16.19 -10.17
C PHE A 98 -14.23 16.36 -8.79
N PRO A 99 -14.99 16.36 -7.69
CA PRO A 99 -14.41 16.22 -6.36
C PRO A 99 -13.89 14.78 -6.16
N ILE A 100 -12.71 14.64 -5.57
CA ILE A 100 -12.08 13.35 -5.29
C ILE A 100 -12.17 13.07 -3.79
N LEU A 101 -12.61 11.87 -3.43
CA LEU A 101 -12.50 11.34 -2.08
C LEU A 101 -11.56 10.14 -2.09
N ILE A 102 -10.47 10.23 -1.35
CA ILE A 102 -9.57 9.09 -1.10
C ILE A 102 -9.85 8.59 0.31
N ALA A 103 -10.51 7.44 0.42
CA ALA A 103 -10.78 6.76 1.69
C ALA A 103 -9.84 5.56 1.83
N VAL A 104 -9.10 5.48 2.94
CA VAL A 104 -8.22 4.35 3.24
C VAL A 104 -8.50 3.87 4.65
N ASP A 105 -8.95 2.63 4.76
CA ASP A 105 -9.03 1.95 6.05
C ASP A 105 -7.70 1.28 6.42
N GLN A 106 -7.49 1.06 7.72
CA GLN A 106 -6.30 0.42 8.27
C GLN A 106 -5.00 1.11 7.81
N PHE A 107 -5.00 2.43 7.76
CA PHE A 107 -3.91 3.24 7.21
C PHE A 107 -2.55 2.96 7.87
N ASN A 108 -2.53 2.66 9.17
CA ASN A 108 -1.32 2.33 9.91
C ASN A 108 -0.67 1.02 9.45
N TYR A 109 -1.43 0.05 8.93
CA TYR A 109 -0.85 -1.19 8.38
C TYR A 109 -0.03 -0.93 7.10
N ASN A 110 -0.20 0.22 6.44
CA ASN A 110 0.69 0.59 5.34
C ASN A 110 2.09 1.03 5.82
N LEU A 111 2.32 1.16 7.12
CA LEU A 111 3.63 1.44 7.73
C LEU A 111 4.29 0.19 8.31
N SER A 112 3.56 -0.93 8.36
CA SER A 112 4.05 -2.16 8.95
C SER A 112 4.97 -2.91 7.99
N VAL A 113 5.46 -4.05 8.45
CA VAL A 113 6.28 -4.95 7.65
C VAL A 113 5.36 -5.95 6.97
N SER A 114 5.56 -6.19 5.67
CA SER A 114 4.75 -7.17 4.94
C SER A 114 5.26 -8.58 5.16
N GLU A 115 4.45 -9.57 4.80
CA GLU A 115 4.81 -11.00 4.85
C GLU A 115 5.74 -11.41 3.71
N TYR A 116 5.98 -10.54 2.71
CA TYR A 116 6.84 -10.83 1.57
C TYR A 116 8.32 -10.73 1.95
N LEU A 117 9.11 -11.72 1.53
CA LEU A 117 10.53 -11.81 1.80
C LEU A 117 11.38 -11.29 0.64
N SER A 118 12.52 -10.70 0.96
CA SER A 118 13.54 -10.33 0.00
C SER A 118 14.92 -10.35 0.66
N ILE A 119 15.88 -10.96 -0.04
CA ILE A 119 17.30 -11.03 0.34
C ILE A 119 17.88 -9.63 0.59
N ASN A 120 17.37 -8.60 -0.09
CA ASN A 120 17.85 -7.23 0.07
C ASN A 120 17.59 -6.65 1.48
N PHE A 121 16.62 -7.20 2.21
CA PHE A 121 16.30 -6.78 3.57
C PHE A 121 16.84 -7.77 4.62
N GLU A 122 17.53 -8.82 4.19
CA GLU A 122 18.22 -9.75 5.08
C GLU A 122 19.34 -9.00 5.81
N ASN A 123 19.43 -9.17 7.13
CA ASN A 123 20.31 -8.39 8.04
C ASN A 123 19.96 -6.91 8.24
N THR A 124 18.80 -6.45 7.77
CA THR A 124 18.28 -5.12 8.15
C THR A 124 17.37 -5.22 9.37
N LYS A 125 16.90 -4.08 9.90
CA LYS A 125 15.90 -4.03 10.99
C LYS A 125 14.58 -4.75 10.68
N TYR A 126 14.36 -5.15 9.42
CA TYR A 126 13.17 -5.87 8.98
C TYR A 126 13.41 -7.38 8.82
N ASN A 127 14.61 -7.91 9.14
CA ASN A 127 14.92 -9.34 9.12
C ASN A 127 14.47 -10.08 7.85
N GLY A 128 14.76 -9.54 6.66
CA GLY A 128 14.42 -10.17 5.38
C GLY A 128 13.02 -9.85 4.86
N TYR A 129 12.15 -9.23 5.65
CA TYR A 129 10.82 -8.84 5.21
C TYR A 129 10.79 -7.47 4.53
N ILE A 130 9.95 -7.34 3.50
CA ILE A 130 9.79 -6.09 2.76
C ILE A 130 8.82 -5.17 3.51
N PRO A 131 9.20 -3.92 3.82
CA PRO A 131 8.26 -2.95 4.39
C PRO A 131 7.17 -2.57 3.38
N THR A 132 5.92 -2.44 3.83
CA THR A 132 4.76 -2.19 2.94
C THR A 132 4.88 -0.91 2.11
N TYR A 133 5.55 0.13 2.62
CA TYR A 133 5.75 1.39 1.88
C TYR A 133 6.66 1.25 0.64
N TYR A 134 7.32 0.11 0.44
CA TYR A 134 8.01 -0.20 -0.83
C TYR A 134 7.06 -0.66 -1.94
N PHE A 135 5.86 -1.14 -1.60
CA PHE A 135 4.87 -1.56 -2.59
C PHE A 135 4.22 -0.36 -3.29
N THR A 136 3.84 -0.57 -4.54
CA THR A 136 3.33 0.49 -5.43
C THR A 136 2.08 1.18 -4.87
N ILE A 137 1.07 0.40 -4.46
CA ILE A 137 -0.19 0.93 -3.93
C ILE A 137 0.00 1.62 -2.57
N PRO A 138 0.56 0.97 -1.52
CA PRO A 138 0.81 1.64 -0.25
C PRO A 138 1.67 2.88 -0.41
N LYS A 139 2.71 2.87 -1.25
CA LYS A 139 3.56 4.05 -1.47
C LYS A 139 2.78 5.26 -2.00
N LEU A 140 1.81 5.04 -2.88
CA LEU A 140 0.94 6.09 -3.39
C LEU A 140 -0.06 6.59 -2.35
N LEU A 141 -0.66 5.67 -1.59
CA LEU A 141 -1.69 5.97 -0.60
C LEU A 141 -1.11 6.50 0.72
N LEU A 142 0.13 6.18 1.08
CA LEU A 142 0.75 6.63 2.33
C LEU A 142 1.03 8.13 2.34
N GLN A 143 1.39 8.69 1.18
CA GLN A 143 1.77 10.09 1.08
C GLN A 143 0.61 11.00 1.49
N TRP A 144 0.86 11.87 2.47
CA TRP A 144 -0.08 12.90 2.90
C TRP A 144 0.05 14.14 2.00
N ASN A 145 -0.34 13.98 0.73
CA ASN A 145 -0.09 14.96 -0.34
C ASN A 145 -1.39 15.51 -0.94
N THR A 146 -2.42 15.71 -0.11
CA THR A 146 -3.72 16.26 -0.53
C THR A 146 -3.58 17.58 -1.29
N SER A 147 -2.60 18.40 -0.94
CA SER A 147 -2.27 19.67 -1.63
C SER A 147 -1.88 19.51 -3.09
N LYS A 148 -1.42 18.33 -3.52
CA LYS A 148 -1.10 18.05 -4.93
C LYS A 148 -2.35 17.88 -5.80
N TYR A 149 -3.50 17.64 -5.19
CA TYR A 149 -4.76 17.51 -5.89
C TYR A 149 -5.52 18.82 -5.80
N LYS A 150 -6.11 19.26 -6.92
CA LYS A 150 -6.85 20.52 -6.93
C LYS A 150 -8.18 20.46 -6.17
N ARG A 151 -8.84 19.30 -6.14
CA ARG A 151 -10.15 19.09 -5.50
C ARG A 151 -10.21 17.71 -4.83
N CYS A 152 -9.47 17.50 -3.74
CA CYS A 152 -9.43 16.21 -3.05
C CYS A 152 -9.61 16.36 -1.54
N VAL A 153 -10.41 15.46 -0.96
CA VAL A 153 -10.44 15.18 0.48
C VAL A 153 -9.91 13.77 0.68
N LYS A 154 -9.02 13.61 1.66
CA LYS A 154 -8.50 12.30 2.06
C LYS A 154 -8.93 11.99 3.48
N ILE A 155 -9.59 10.87 3.66
CA ILE A 155 -10.04 10.37 4.96
C ILE A 155 -9.34 9.04 5.20
N VAL A 156 -8.73 8.90 6.37
CA VAL A 156 -8.04 7.67 6.75
C VAL A 156 -8.48 7.23 8.13
N SER A 157 -8.63 5.92 8.31
CA SER A 157 -8.86 5.29 9.61
C SER A 157 -7.65 4.43 9.98
N THR A 158 -7.42 4.31 11.28
CA THR A 158 -6.38 3.45 11.87
C THR A 158 -7.04 2.26 12.55
N CYS A 159 -6.44 1.08 12.43
CA CYS A 159 -6.87 -0.14 13.09
C CYS A 159 -5.81 -0.59 14.09
N TRP A 160 -6.23 -1.05 15.27
CA TRP A 160 -5.32 -1.38 16.38
C TRP A 160 -5.32 -2.86 16.75
N ASP A 161 -5.82 -3.74 15.86
CA ASP A 161 -5.99 -5.16 16.18
C ASP A 161 -4.63 -5.86 16.39
N ARG A 162 -3.60 -5.47 15.62
CA ARG A 162 -2.25 -6.05 15.67
C ARG A 162 -1.19 -5.10 16.22
N GLU A 163 -1.47 -3.80 16.24
CA GLU A 163 -0.49 -2.76 16.54
C GLU A 163 -0.89 -1.92 17.75
N ASN A 164 0.12 -1.57 18.56
CA ASN A 164 -0.09 -0.71 19.71
C ASN A 164 -0.29 0.75 19.29
N ARG A 165 -1.43 1.33 19.67
CA ARG A 165 -1.80 2.73 19.41
C ARG A 165 -0.73 3.75 19.82
N ARG A 166 0.01 3.49 20.90
CA ARG A 166 1.06 4.39 21.41
C ARG A 166 2.25 4.54 20.46
N ASN A 167 2.47 3.56 19.57
CA ASN A 167 3.59 3.57 18.65
C ASN A 167 3.30 4.40 17.39
N PHE A 168 2.02 4.61 17.06
CA PHE A 168 1.64 5.37 15.89
C PHE A 168 1.77 6.88 16.14
N ARG A 169 2.63 7.52 15.34
CA ARG A 169 2.91 8.96 15.42
C ARG A 169 2.56 9.62 14.08
N PRO A 170 1.35 10.17 13.92
CA PRO A 170 0.92 10.81 12.67
C PRO A 170 1.78 12.03 12.30
N ASP A 171 2.35 12.70 13.31
CA ASP A 171 3.25 13.85 13.13
C ASP A 171 4.47 13.49 12.25
N LEU A 172 5.00 12.27 12.35
CA LEU A 172 6.16 11.81 11.54
C LEU A 172 5.80 11.63 10.06
N LEU A 173 4.51 11.53 9.74
CA LEU A 173 4.00 11.37 8.38
C LEU A 173 3.65 12.72 7.73
N GLY A 174 3.89 13.83 8.43
CA GLY A 174 3.52 15.18 7.99
C GLY A 174 2.03 15.48 8.14
N ILE A 175 1.28 14.66 8.90
CA ILE A 175 -0.14 14.90 9.19
C ILE A 175 -0.22 15.91 10.31
N ASN A 176 -0.99 16.97 10.11
CA ASN A 176 -1.11 18.02 11.12
C ASN A 176 -2.03 17.56 12.26
N LYS A 177 -1.72 17.91 13.51
CA LYS A 177 -2.53 17.52 14.68
C LYS A 177 -3.99 17.99 14.60
N LYS A 178 -4.22 19.11 13.91
CA LYS A 178 -5.58 19.64 13.66
C LYS A 178 -6.41 18.75 12.74
N GLU A 179 -5.76 17.98 11.86
CA GLU A 179 -6.39 17.06 10.91
C GLU A 179 -6.66 15.70 11.55
N THR A 180 -5.92 15.35 12.61
CA THR A 180 -6.16 14.13 13.36
C THR A 180 -7.38 14.25 14.25
N LYS A 181 -8.31 13.30 14.13
CA LYS A 181 -9.48 13.18 15.00
C LYS A 181 -9.44 11.84 15.73
N THR A 182 -9.43 11.89 17.05
CA THR A 182 -9.58 10.71 17.88
C THR A 182 -11.05 10.43 18.09
N LEU A 183 -11.52 9.27 17.64
CA LEU A 183 -12.86 8.81 17.95
C LEU A 183 -12.94 8.49 19.45
N ARG A 184 -13.99 9.01 20.09
CA ARG A 184 -14.33 8.66 21.47
C ARG A 184 -15.19 7.41 21.49
N ASN A 185 -15.23 6.77 22.65
CA ASN A 185 -16.21 5.71 22.89
C ASN A 185 -17.64 6.30 22.92
N PHE A 186 -18.62 5.41 22.87
CA PHE A 186 -20.03 5.78 22.86
C PHE A 186 -20.40 6.52 24.14
N THR A 187 -21.27 7.53 24.01
CA THR A 187 -22.00 8.05 25.16
C THR A 187 -23.08 7.07 25.57
N LEU A 188 -23.62 7.23 26.79
CA LEU A 188 -24.70 6.38 27.28
C LEU A 188 -25.92 6.40 26.35
N ILE A 189 -26.26 7.55 25.75
CA ILE A 189 -27.40 7.69 24.83
C ILE A 189 -27.11 6.94 23.53
N GLU A 190 -25.94 7.14 22.93
CA GLU A 190 -25.57 6.43 21.70
C GLU A 190 -25.51 4.91 21.93
N PHE A 191 -25.03 4.49 23.11
CA PHE A 191 -25.00 3.09 23.52
C PHE A 191 -26.40 2.51 23.70
N LYS A 192 -27.32 3.23 24.37
CA LYS A 192 -28.74 2.85 24.50
C LYS A 192 -29.39 2.66 23.12
N ASN A 193 -29.15 3.60 22.20
CA ASN A 193 -29.67 3.54 20.84
C ASN A 193 -29.10 2.34 20.07
N TYR A 194 -27.80 2.07 20.23
CA TYR A 194 -27.16 0.93 19.59
C TYR A 194 -27.71 -0.41 20.09
N VAL A 195 -27.84 -0.60 21.41
CA VAL A 195 -28.42 -1.81 22.00
C VAL A 195 -29.87 -2.00 21.55
N SER A 196 -30.66 -0.92 21.55
CA SER A 196 -32.04 -0.96 21.05
C SER A 196 -32.11 -1.36 19.58
N HIS A 197 -31.18 -0.86 18.74
CA HIS A 197 -31.10 -1.23 17.34
C HIS A 197 -30.79 -2.73 17.17
N LEU A 198 -29.81 -3.26 17.92
CA LEU A 198 -29.46 -4.68 17.87
C LEU A 198 -30.59 -5.60 18.37
N PHE A 199 -31.33 -5.16 19.40
CA PHE A 199 -32.50 -5.88 19.90
C PHE A 199 -33.61 -5.93 18.85
N ASN A 200 -33.91 -4.79 18.20
CA ASN A 200 -34.91 -4.72 17.13
C ASN A 200 -34.53 -5.54 15.89
N GLN A 201 -33.24 -5.71 15.63
CA GLN A 201 -32.72 -6.57 14.56
C GLN A 201 -32.62 -8.06 14.95
N ASN A 202 -33.03 -8.43 16.17
CA ASN A 202 -32.91 -9.78 16.70
C ASN A 202 -31.47 -10.33 16.67
N VAL A 203 -30.47 -9.46 16.88
CA VAL A 203 -29.06 -9.87 17.00
C VAL A 203 -28.75 -10.30 18.44
N ILE A 204 -29.35 -9.62 19.42
CA ILE A 204 -29.23 -9.93 20.84
C ILE A 204 -30.59 -10.42 21.35
N TYR A 205 -30.58 -11.55 22.04
CA TYR A 205 -31.78 -12.16 22.62
C TYR A 205 -31.72 -12.03 24.15
N ASN A 206 -32.88 -11.80 24.78
CA ASN A 206 -33.02 -11.74 26.25
C ASN A 206 -32.10 -10.72 26.95
N PHE A 207 -31.78 -9.59 26.31
CA PHE A 207 -30.99 -8.54 26.95
C PHE A 207 -31.81 -7.85 28.06
N ASP A 208 -31.31 -7.90 29.29
CA ASP A 208 -31.94 -7.23 30.42
C ASP A 208 -31.72 -5.71 30.34
N ILE A 209 -32.77 -4.99 29.96
CA ILE A 209 -32.78 -3.53 29.80
C ILE A 209 -32.38 -2.84 31.11
N ASN A 210 -32.70 -3.43 32.27
CA ASN A 210 -32.38 -2.85 33.58
C ASN A 210 -30.88 -2.89 33.88
N LYS A 211 -30.12 -3.77 33.20
CA LYS A 211 -28.67 -3.89 33.34
C LYS A 211 -27.89 -3.11 32.28
N LEU A 212 -28.56 -2.28 31.48
CA LEU A 212 -27.90 -1.55 30.39
C LEU A 212 -26.75 -0.67 30.89
N GLU A 213 -26.93 0.05 32.00
CA GLU A 213 -25.90 0.90 32.58
C GLU A 213 -24.73 0.08 33.16
N TYR A 214 -25.03 -1.09 33.70
CA TYR A 214 -24.00 -2.05 34.14
C TYR A 214 -23.14 -2.52 32.96
N PHE A 215 -23.76 -2.93 31.84
CA PHE A 215 -23.03 -3.35 30.64
C PHE A 215 -22.29 -2.20 29.97
N TYR A 216 -22.83 -0.99 30.01
CA TYR A 216 -22.16 0.22 29.55
C TYR A 216 -20.84 0.46 30.30
N MET A 217 -20.84 0.33 31.62
CA MET A 217 -19.63 0.42 32.44
C MET A 217 -18.67 -0.75 32.20
N LEU A 218 -19.19 -1.98 32.14
CA LEU A 218 -18.39 -3.20 31.97
C LEU A 218 -17.64 -3.22 30.63
N THR A 219 -18.25 -2.72 29.58
CA THR A 219 -17.64 -2.62 28.23
C THR A 219 -16.65 -1.46 28.11
N ALA A 220 -16.48 -0.66 29.17
CA ALA A 220 -15.81 0.63 29.12
C ALA A 220 -16.30 1.50 27.94
N HIS A 221 -17.60 1.37 27.62
CA HIS A 221 -18.27 2.07 26.54
C HIS A 221 -17.80 1.69 25.11
N SER A 222 -17.04 0.59 24.99
CA SER A 222 -16.48 0.10 23.73
C SER A 222 -17.46 -0.80 22.97
N LEU A 223 -17.72 -0.46 21.71
CA LEU A 223 -18.62 -1.22 20.84
C LEU A 223 -18.14 -2.66 20.61
N PHE A 224 -16.84 -2.83 20.38
CA PHE A 224 -16.25 -4.14 20.11
C PHE A 224 -16.43 -5.09 21.30
N VAL A 225 -16.20 -4.57 22.51
CA VAL A 225 -16.34 -5.36 23.74
C VAL A 225 -17.80 -5.72 23.97
N LEU A 226 -18.74 -4.82 23.66
CA LEU A 226 -20.18 -5.12 23.72
C LEU A 226 -20.57 -6.22 22.73
N THR A 227 -20.10 -6.16 21.48
CA THR A 227 -20.41 -7.21 20.49
C THR A 227 -19.82 -8.56 20.92
N VAL A 228 -18.60 -8.57 21.45
CA VAL A 228 -17.98 -9.80 21.98
C VAL A 228 -18.78 -10.34 23.16
N LEU A 229 -19.18 -9.48 24.10
CA LEU A 229 -20.03 -9.87 25.23
C LEU A 229 -21.41 -10.34 24.77
N SER A 230 -22.02 -9.74 23.75
CA SER A 230 -23.31 -10.23 23.25
C SER A 230 -23.19 -11.60 22.61
N PHE A 231 -22.09 -11.88 21.88
CA PHE A 231 -21.84 -13.21 21.33
C PHE A 231 -21.52 -14.24 22.43
N ILE A 232 -20.69 -13.89 23.41
CA ILE A 232 -20.34 -14.77 24.53
C ILE A 232 -21.56 -15.01 25.43
N CYS A 233 -22.31 -13.97 25.80
CA CYS A 233 -23.50 -14.09 26.65
C CYS A 233 -24.68 -14.78 25.93
N ASN A 234 -24.83 -14.63 24.61
CA ASN A 234 -25.77 -15.46 23.84
C ASN A 234 -25.38 -16.95 23.87
N LEU A 235 -24.09 -17.28 24.07
CA LEU A 235 -23.61 -18.65 24.26
C LEU A 235 -23.68 -19.13 25.73
N VAL A 236 -23.59 -18.19 26.68
CA VAL A 236 -23.46 -18.49 28.12
C VAL A 236 -24.81 -18.48 28.86
N PHE A 237 -25.86 -17.86 28.33
CA PHE A 237 -27.21 -17.90 28.95
C PHE A 237 -28.07 -19.11 28.54
N PHE A 238 -27.46 -20.16 27.97
CA PHE A 238 -28.13 -21.44 27.68
C PHE A 238 -27.87 -22.53 28.74
N ILE A 239 -27.36 -22.17 29.92
CA ILE A 239 -27.24 -23.05 31.10
C ILE A 239 -27.93 -22.35 32.28
#